data_AF-A4I3V5-F1
#
_entry.id   AF-A4I3V5-F1
#
_cell.length_a   1.000
_cell.length_b   1.000
_cell.length_c   1.000
_cell.angle_alpha   90.00
_cell.angle_beta   90.00
_cell.angle_gamma   90.00
#
_symmetry.space_group_name_H-M   'P 1'
#
loop_
_entity.id
_entity.type
_entity.pdbx_description
1 polymer ?
#
loop_
_entity_poly.entity_id
_entity_poly.type
_entity_poly.pdbx_seq_one_letter_code
_entity_poly.pdbx_strand_id
1 'polypeptide(L)'
;MLGQLVTYEAEHGWHGACIPAMVEEPVSSSAPPSELLTGADRVAYEWTGTVLLLSVLFHDVVYDPTRGDNEEASAAVAAEFLQEMQRESEVASSSSSAAAAAVSAAALTSVAGASALPSASGATCAEDDASPQHPPRYSSAPPLLWADAQAIEFVRNSTTTYILKTKEHLSVEPKQPLHLPSSPAEAFTLAERGVVSAVVQQSRDDPLHVFLDLDLAILGHPDADTYRHRYADNIQREYSHYPRADFLKGRAGFLNVFAQHPQWYKTPYFFYRLEAHARHNAAQEVKTLTAELADVQMAS
;
A
#
# COMPACT_ATOMS: atom_id res chain seq x y z
N MET A 1 0.04 9.24 -4.96
CA MET A 1 -0.17 8.16 -3.99
C MET A 1 1.12 7.67 -3.34
N LEU A 2 2.08 7.05 -4.05
CA LEU A 2 3.32 6.52 -3.44
C LEU A 2 4.07 7.52 -2.55
N GLY A 3 4.26 8.76 -2.97
CA GLY A 3 4.94 9.76 -2.14
C GLY A 3 4.22 10.07 -0.82
N GLN A 4 2.89 10.00 -0.79
CA GLN A 4 2.09 10.15 0.42
C GLN A 4 2.20 8.92 1.32
N LEU A 5 2.26 7.71 0.75
CA LEU A 5 2.49 6.48 1.50
C LEU A 5 3.86 6.52 2.19
N VAL A 6 4.92 6.88 1.46
CA VAL A 6 6.28 7.02 2.02
C VAL A 6 6.31 8.05 3.15
N THR A 7 5.65 9.19 2.96
CA THR A 7 5.58 10.24 4.01
C THR A 7 4.85 9.73 5.25
N TYR A 8 3.71 9.07 5.06
CA TYR A 8 2.94 8.46 6.14
C TYR A 8 3.76 7.43 6.92
N GLU A 9 4.44 6.51 6.23
CA GLU A 9 5.26 5.46 6.84
C GLU A 9 6.48 6.03 7.59
N ALA A 10 7.08 7.11 7.08
CA ALA A 10 8.17 7.81 7.76
C ALA A 10 7.73 8.47 9.08
N GLU A 11 6.51 9.02 9.13
CA GLU A 11 6.01 9.72 10.31
C GLU A 11 5.31 8.81 11.34
N HIS A 12 4.63 7.75 10.89
CA HIS A 12 3.81 6.87 11.75
C HIS A 12 4.52 5.55 12.08
N GLY A 13 5.68 5.31 11.46
CA GLY A 13 6.32 4.02 11.46
C GLY A 13 5.69 3.05 10.46
N TRP A 14 6.50 2.08 10.05
CA TRP A 14 6.11 1.09 9.07
C TRP A 14 4.96 0.20 9.55
N HIS A 15 4.02 -0.04 8.64
CA HIS A 15 2.92 -0.99 8.84
C HIS A 15 3.43 -2.40 8.57
N GLY A 16 4.36 -2.84 9.41
CA GLY A 16 4.81 -4.21 9.43
C GLY A 16 6.30 -4.43 9.48
N ALA A 17 6.68 -5.71 9.44
CA ALA A 17 8.08 -6.12 9.52
C ALA A 17 8.80 -5.99 8.17
N CYS A 18 8.09 -6.18 7.05
CA CYS A 18 8.69 -6.03 5.73
C CYS A 18 8.79 -4.54 5.37
N ILE A 19 10.01 -4.06 5.15
CA ILE A 19 10.31 -2.71 4.65
C ILE A 19 10.58 -2.83 3.13
N PRO A 20 9.63 -2.45 2.27
CA PRO A 20 9.86 -2.23 0.85
C PRO A 20 11.14 -1.45 0.57
N ALA A 21 11.85 -1.84 -0.49
CA ALA A 21 13.13 -1.25 -0.89
C ALA A 21 13.11 0.27 -1.19
N MET A 22 11.92 0.89 -1.19
CA MET A 22 11.71 2.29 -1.54
C MET A 22 12.08 3.27 -0.42
N VAL A 23 12.36 2.81 0.80
CA VAL A 23 12.69 3.67 1.95
C VAL A 23 14.13 3.45 2.40
N GLU A 24 14.92 4.51 2.33
CA GLU A 24 16.28 4.54 2.87
C GLU A 24 16.21 4.81 4.39
N GLU A 25 16.59 3.80 5.17
CA GLU A 25 16.90 3.83 6.62
C GLU A 25 15.72 4.13 7.60
N PRO A 26 15.52 3.31 8.65
CA PRO A 26 14.37 3.47 9.54
C PRO A 26 14.63 4.44 10.70
N VAL A 27 13.63 5.27 11.00
CA VAL A 27 13.45 5.90 12.32
C VAL A 27 13.02 4.83 13.33
N SER A 28 13.48 4.96 14.58
CA SER A 28 13.21 4.07 15.72
C SER A 28 11.71 3.69 15.81
N SER A 29 11.40 2.46 15.41
CA SER A 29 10.05 1.88 15.39
C SER A 29 9.58 1.58 16.82
N SER A 30 8.43 2.12 17.22
CA SER A 30 7.73 1.79 18.48
C SER A 30 6.87 0.52 18.37
N ALA A 31 7.07 -0.29 17.32
CA ALA A 31 6.24 -1.43 17.07
C ALA A 31 6.33 -2.49 18.19
N PRO A 32 5.23 -3.19 18.51
CA PRO A 32 5.27 -4.27 19.49
C PRO A 32 6.33 -5.30 19.06
N PRO A 33 7.06 -5.91 20.00
CA PRO A 33 8.03 -6.94 19.67
C PRO A 33 7.32 -8.06 18.91
N SER A 34 7.72 -8.26 17.64
CA SER A 34 7.12 -9.24 16.71
C SER A 34 7.05 -10.66 17.30
N GLU A 35 7.88 -10.94 18.32
CA GLU A 35 7.99 -12.20 19.05
C GLU A 35 6.69 -12.63 19.76
N LEU A 36 5.74 -11.72 20.02
CA LEU A 36 4.47 -12.05 20.69
C LEU A 36 3.31 -12.36 19.73
N LEU A 37 3.44 -12.04 18.43
CA LEU A 37 2.38 -12.25 17.46
C LEU A 37 2.46 -13.67 16.87
N THR A 38 1.31 -14.34 16.73
CA THR A 38 1.24 -15.69 16.15
C THR A 38 0.13 -15.80 15.12
N GLY A 39 0.23 -16.78 14.22
CA GLY A 39 -0.79 -17.06 13.21
C GLY A 39 -1.10 -15.86 12.31
N ALA A 40 -2.39 -15.59 12.10
CA ALA A 40 -2.88 -14.54 11.21
C ALA A 40 -2.44 -13.13 11.62
N ASP A 41 -2.36 -12.85 12.93
CA ASP A 41 -1.93 -11.53 13.42
C ASP A 41 -0.46 -11.25 13.09
N ARG A 42 0.39 -12.28 13.17
CA ARG A 42 1.78 -12.20 12.73
C ARG A 42 1.87 -11.90 11.23
N VAL A 43 1.13 -12.66 10.41
CA VAL A 43 1.14 -12.48 8.95
C VAL A 43 0.65 -11.08 8.57
N ALA A 44 -0.48 -10.65 9.14
CA ALA A 44 -1.02 -9.32 8.91
C ALA A 44 0.00 -8.25 9.31
N TYR A 45 0.58 -8.38 10.51
CA TYR A 45 1.63 -7.48 10.95
C TYR A 45 2.82 -7.49 9.99
N GLU A 46 3.35 -8.63 9.56
CA GLU A 46 4.54 -8.69 8.71
C GLU A 46 4.33 -8.07 7.32
N TRP A 47 3.15 -8.25 6.73
CA TRP A 47 2.90 -8.05 5.30
C TRP A 47 1.96 -6.89 4.95
N THR A 48 1.42 -6.17 5.94
CA THR A 48 0.51 -5.03 5.68
C THR A 48 1.14 -3.96 4.78
N GLY A 49 2.42 -3.62 4.97
CA GLY A 49 3.12 -2.66 4.11
C GLY A 49 3.19 -3.12 2.65
N THR A 50 3.35 -4.42 2.41
CA THR A 50 3.29 -5.01 1.06
C THR A 50 1.88 -4.92 0.48
N VAL A 51 0.84 -5.16 1.28
CA VAL A 51 -0.56 -4.95 0.87
C VAL A 51 -0.77 -3.50 0.43
N LEU A 52 -0.38 -2.52 1.26
CA LEU A 52 -0.52 -1.10 0.92
C LEU A 52 0.22 -0.76 -0.37
N LEU A 53 1.47 -1.19 -0.52
CA LEU A 53 2.25 -0.93 -1.73
C LEU A 53 1.59 -1.52 -2.98
N LEU A 54 1.16 -2.79 -2.93
CA LEU A 54 0.53 -3.44 -4.07
C LEU A 54 -0.84 -2.83 -4.38
N SER A 55 -1.65 -2.49 -3.36
CA SER A 55 -2.91 -1.79 -3.58
C SER A 55 -2.69 -0.45 -4.27
N VAL A 56 -1.69 0.34 -3.85
CA VAL A 56 -1.32 1.60 -4.51
C VAL A 56 -0.90 1.37 -5.96
N LEU A 57 -0.10 0.34 -6.23
CA LEU A 57 0.40 0.06 -7.59
C LEU A 57 -0.68 -0.46 -8.54
N PHE A 58 -1.64 -1.26 -8.03
CA PHE A 58 -2.58 -1.98 -8.87
C PHE A 58 -3.99 -1.37 -8.93
N HIS A 59 -4.42 -0.49 -8.01
CA HIS A 59 -5.84 -0.09 -7.95
C HIS A 59 -6.40 0.51 -9.26
N ASP A 60 -5.62 1.32 -9.97
CA ASP A 60 -5.98 1.92 -11.26
C ASP A 60 -5.12 1.37 -12.42
N VAL A 61 -4.58 0.16 -12.29
CA VAL A 61 -3.77 -0.45 -13.38
C VAL A 61 -4.61 -0.71 -14.63
N VAL A 62 -5.90 -1.03 -14.45
CA VAL A 62 -6.92 -1.02 -15.48
C VAL A 62 -7.83 0.17 -15.23
N TYR A 63 -7.85 1.11 -16.17
CA TYR A 63 -8.66 2.31 -16.04
C TYR A 63 -9.19 2.78 -17.39
N ASP A 64 -10.52 2.79 -17.50
CA ASP A 64 -11.27 3.35 -18.63
C ASP A 64 -12.54 4.03 -18.08
N PRO A 65 -12.67 5.37 -18.22
CA PRO A 65 -13.79 6.13 -17.65
C PRO A 65 -15.16 5.73 -18.19
N THR A 66 -15.22 5.01 -19.30
CA THR A 66 -16.46 4.55 -19.93
C THR A 66 -16.91 3.18 -19.43
N ARG A 67 -16.06 2.50 -18.64
CA ARG A 67 -16.30 1.18 -18.06
C ARG A 67 -16.70 1.28 -16.59
N GLY A 68 -17.50 0.32 -16.14
CA GLY A 68 -17.98 0.22 -14.76
C GLY A 68 -17.36 -0.91 -13.95
N ASP A 69 -16.33 -1.57 -14.49
CA ASP A 69 -15.66 -2.74 -13.92
C ASP A 69 -14.14 -2.55 -13.77
N ASN A 70 -13.67 -1.30 -13.72
CA ASN A 70 -12.25 -0.99 -13.63
C ASN A 70 -11.62 -1.58 -12.37
N GLU A 71 -12.28 -1.44 -11.22
CA GLU A 71 -11.77 -1.94 -9.95
C GLU A 71 -11.71 -3.47 -9.93
N GLU A 72 -12.73 -4.14 -10.46
CA GLU A 72 -12.76 -5.60 -10.60
C GLU A 72 -11.63 -6.10 -11.53
N ALA A 73 -11.40 -5.41 -12.65
CA ALA A 73 -10.35 -5.74 -13.59
C ALA A 73 -8.94 -5.50 -13.00
N SER A 74 -8.73 -4.37 -12.33
CA SER A 74 -7.50 -4.07 -11.60
C SER A 74 -7.20 -5.10 -10.50
N ALA A 75 -8.22 -5.50 -9.73
CA ALA A 75 -8.09 -6.53 -8.72
C ALA A 75 -7.74 -7.89 -9.33
N ALA A 76 -8.32 -8.24 -10.48
CA ALA A 76 -7.99 -9.47 -11.19
C ALA A 76 -6.52 -9.50 -11.65
N VAL A 77 -6.01 -8.38 -12.20
CA VAL A 77 -4.60 -8.25 -12.60
C VAL A 77 -3.67 -8.38 -11.40
N ALA A 78 -4.00 -7.77 -10.25
CA ALA A 78 -3.21 -7.91 -9.02
C ALA A 78 -3.19 -9.37 -8.51
N ALA A 79 -4.33 -10.05 -8.55
CA ALA A 79 -4.46 -11.43 -8.13
C ALA A 79 -3.64 -12.38 -9.02
N GLU A 80 -3.71 -12.19 -10.34
CA GLU A 80 -2.94 -12.97 -11.33
C GLU A 80 -1.44 -12.76 -11.13
N PHE A 81 -0.99 -11.51 -10.93
CA PHE A 81 0.40 -11.21 -10.62
C PHE A 81 0.91 -11.98 -9.39
N LEU A 82 0.15 -11.95 -8.28
CA LEU A 82 0.54 -12.67 -7.07
C LEU A 82 0.48 -14.19 -7.24
N GLN A 83 -0.48 -14.71 -8.01
CA GLN A 83 -0.57 -16.14 -8.31
C GLN A 83 0.62 -16.62 -9.15
N GLU A 84 1.05 -15.81 -10.13
CA GLU A 84 2.20 -16.12 -10.96
C GLU A 84 3.49 -16.17 -10.13
N MET A 85 3.70 -15.21 -9.23
CA MET A 85 4.84 -15.23 -8.30
C MET A 85 4.85 -16.48 -7.40
N GLN A 86 3.67 -16.94 -6.96
CA GLN A 86 3.55 -18.20 -6.22
C GLN A 86 3.98 -19.40 -7.07
N ARG A 87 3.49 -19.46 -8.31
CA ARG A 87 3.76 -20.57 -9.23
C ARG A 87 5.25 -20.67 -9.58
N GLU A 88 5.90 -19.54 -9.84
CA GLU A 88 7.34 -19.50 -10.14
C GLU A 88 8.19 -20.00 -8.96
N SER A 89 7.80 -19.65 -7.73
CA SER A 89 8.41 -20.16 -6.49
C SER A 89 8.28 -21.68 -6.34
N GLU A 90 7.09 -22.21 -6.61
CA GLU A 90 6.82 -23.65 -6.51
C GLU A 90 7.61 -24.45 -7.56
N VAL A 91 7.76 -23.92 -8.78
CA VAL A 91 8.57 -24.53 -9.85
C VAL A 91 10.06 -24.46 -9.52
N ALA A 92 10.56 -23.32 -9.02
CA ALA A 92 11.95 -23.18 -8.58
C ALA A 92 12.28 -24.15 -7.43
N SER A 93 11.36 -24.29 -6.48
CA SER A 93 11.49 -25.21 -5.35
C SER A 93 11.44 -26.68 -5.80
N SER A 94 10.54 -27.03 -6.72
CA SER A 94 10.40 -28.39 -7.27
C SER A 94 11.61 -28.82 -8.11
N SER A 95 12.18 -27.91 -8.92
CA SER A 95 13.38 -28.19 -9.70
C SER A 95 14.61 -28.37 -8.80
N SER A 96 14.73 -27.57 -7.73
CA SER A 96 15.81 -27.74 -6.74
C SER A 96 15.71 -29.06 -5.97
N SER A 97 14.50 -29.47 -5.57
CA SER A 97 14.27 -30.73 -4.87
C SER A 97 14.48 -31.94 -5.77
N ALA A 98 14.06 -31.87 -7.05
CA ALA A 98 14.33 -32.89 -8.04
C ALA A 98 15.84 -33.04 -8.32
N ALA A 99 16.58 -31.94 -8.39
CA ALA A 99 18.03 -31.96 -8.52
C ALA A 99 18.69 -32.60 -7.28
N ALA A 100 18.28 -32.22 -6.07
CA ALA A 100 18.80 -32.81 -4.83
C ALA A 100 18.47 -34.32 -4.70
N ALA A 101 17.27 -34.73 -5.12
CA ALA A 101 16.85 -36.12 -5.17
C ALA A 101 17.66 -36.91 -6.21
N ALA A 102 17.91 -36.34 -7.39
CA ALA A 102 18.75 -36.95 -8.43
C ALA A 102 20.21 -37.11 -7.96
N VAL A 103 20.78 -36.11 -7.28
CA VAL A 103 22.12 -36.20 -6.69
C VAL A 103 22.16 -37.29 -5.60
N SER A 104 21.14 -37.36 -4.75
CA SER A 104 21.06 -38.40 -3.71
C SER A 104 20.90 -39.81 -4.30
N ALA A 105 20.11 -39.96 -5.37
CA ALA A 105 19.96 -41.22 -6.09
C ALA A 105 21.26 -41.64 -6.81
N ALA A 106 21.98 -40.69 -7.39
CA ALA A 106 23.29 -40.91 -8.00
C ALA A 106 24.35 -41.32 -6.95
N ALA A 107 24.33 -40.70 -5.77
CA ALA A 107 25.20 -41.08 -4.66
C ALA A 107 24.94 -42.52 -4.19
N LEU A 108 23.67 -42.94 -4.10
CA LEU A 108 23.31 -44.30 -3.72
C LEU A 108 23.73 -45.35 -4.75
N THR A 109 23.70 -45.02 -6.05
CA THR A 109 24.16 -45.92 -7.12
C THR A 109 25.68 -46.02 -7.18
N SER A 110 26.41 -44.96 -6.83
CA SER A 110 27.88 -44.99 -6.74
C SER A 110 28.39 -45.89 -5.60
N VAL A 111 27.65 -46.03 -4.49
CA VAL A 111 28.11 -46.81 -3.34
C VAL A 111 27.99 -48.33 -3.58
N ALA A 112 27.20 -48.78 -4.56
CA ALA A 112 27.05 -50.21 -4.87
C ALA A 112 28.27 -50.83 -5.60
N GLY A 113 29.28 -50.05 -6.00
CA GLY A 113 30.42 -50.53 -6.79
C GLY A 113 31.76 -50.69 -6.06
N ALA A 114 31.91 -50.21 -4.82
CA ALA A 114 33.22 -50.12 -4.17
C ALA A 114 33.39 -51.13 -3.03
N SER A 115 33.53 -52.40 -3.39
CA SER A 115 34.09 -53.43 -2.51
C SER A 115 35.62 -53.30 -2.47
N ALA A 116 36.17 -52.58 -1.49
CA ALA A 116 37.46 -52.88 -0.83
C ALA A 116 37.85 -51.77 0.15
N LEU A 117 37.64 -52.04 1.44
CA LEU A 117 38.32 -51.39 2.57
C LEU A 117 39.82 -51.74 2.55
N PRO A 118 40.69 -50.83 3.02
CA PRO A 118 41.18 -51.04 4.38
C PRO A 118 41.32 -49.76 5.22
N SER A 119 40.77 -49.90 6.43
CA SER A 119 41.21 -49.43 7.74
C SER A 119 42.00 -48.12 7.90
N ALA A 120 41.31 -47.22 8.59
CA ALA A 120 41.81 -46.02 9.25
C ALA A 120 42.76 -46.31 10.42
N SER A 121 43.71 -45.40 10.64
CA SER A 121 44.33 -45.12 11.95
C SER A 121 45.12 -43.80 11.90
N GLY A 122 44.97 -42.97 12.94
CA GLY A 122 45.82 -41.83 13.29
C GLY A 122 45.10 -40.47 13.17
N ALA A 123 44.53 -39.94 14.26
CA ALA A 123 45.18 -39.11 15.31
C ALA A 123 44.84 -37.62 15.07
N THR A 124 43.79 -37.09 15.68
CA THR A 124 43.73 -36.35 16.97
C THR A 124 44.52 -35.03 17.01
N CYS A 125 43.74 -33.96 17.19
CA CYS A 125 43.96 -32.78 18.03
C CYS A 125 45.17 -31.86 17.73
N ALA A 126 44.86 -30.66 17.25
CA ALA A 126 45.36 -29.41 17.84
C ALA A 126 44.40 -28.28 17.44
N GLU A 127 43.61 -27.85 18.42
CA GLU A 127 42.87 -26.61 18.41
C GLU A 127 43.88 -25.46 18.46
N ASP A 128 43.76 -24.48 17.58
CA ASP A 128 44.41 -23.18 17.81
C ASP A 128 43.42 -22.05 17.51
N ASP A 129 43.30 -21.22 18.53
CA ASP A 129 42.32 -20.19 18.78
C ASP A 129 42.75 -18.90 18.09
N ALA A 130 41.94 -18.41 17.15
CA ALA A 130 42.07 -17.05 16.65
C ALA A 130 40.73 -16.60 16.07
N SER A 131 39.86 -16.12 16.97
CA SER A 131 38.66 -15.37 16.64
C SER A 131 38.93 -14.21 15.66
N PRO A 132 38.27 -14.15 14.50
CA PRO A 132 37.83 -12.90 13.92
C PRO A 132 36.42 -12.64 14.45
N GLN A 133 36.27 -11.57 15.22
CA GLN A 133 34.98 -11.04 15.61
C GLN A 133 34.19 -10.68 14.34
N HIS A 134 33.42 -11.64 13.81
CA HIS A 134 32.45 -11.34 12.78
C HIS A 134 31.37 -10.46 13.41
N PRO A 135 31.02 -9.31 12.80
CA PRO A 135 29.88 -8.52 13.26
C PRO A 135 28.64 -9.42 13.28
N PRO A 136 27.66 -9.16 14.17
CA PRO A 136 26.51 -10.02 14.34
C PRO A 136 25.91 -10.31 12.97
N ARG A 137 25.86 -11.59 12.60
CA ARG A 137 25.19 -12.03 11.37
C ARG A 137 23.80 -11.41 11.42
N TYR A 138 23.54 -10.47 10.51
CA TYR A 138 22.20 -9.94 10.31
C TYR A 138 21.27 -11.14 10.24
N SER A 139 20.31 -11.13 11.17
CA SER A 139 19.27 -12.13 11.31
C SER A 139 18.77 -12.52 9.92
N SER A 140 18.62 -13.82 9.68
CA SER A 140 18.26 -14.44 8.40
C SER A 140 17.37 -13.53 7.55
N ALA A 141 17.71 -13.37 6.27
CA ALA A 141 16.92 -12.61 5.31
C ALA A 141 15.42 -12.86 5.53
N PRO A 142 14.58 -11.81 5.56
CA PRO A 142 13.16 -11.99 5.82
C PRO A 142 12.60 -13.03 4.84
N PRO A 143 11.68 -13.91 5.29
CA PRO A 143 11.13 -14.95 4.44
C PRO A 143 10.52 -14.31 3.21
N LEU A 144 10.77 -14.91 2.04
CA LEU A 144 10.18 -14.45 0.78
C LEU A 144 8.66 -14.63 0.86
N LEU A 145 7.90 -13.65 0.38
CA LEU A 145 6.42 -13.67 0.41
C LEU A 145 5.87 -14.98 -0.16
N TRP A 146 6.38 -15.40 -1.31
CA TRP A 146 5.96 -16.59 -2.04
C TRP A 146 6.50 -17.91 -1.47
N ALA A 147 7.27 -17.87 -0.38
CA ALA A 147 7.70 -19.06 0.35
C ALA A 147 6.75 -19.40 1.53
N ASP A 148 5.89 -18.46 1.94
CA ASP A 148 4.89 -18.65 3.00
C ASP A 148 3.48 -18.60 2.39
N ALA A 149 2.81 -19.75 2.35
CA ALA A 149 1.48 -19.88 1.78
C ALA A 149 0.43 -19.01 2.47
N GLN A 150 0.55 -18.81 3.79
CA GLN A 150 -0.38 -17.93 4.52
C GLN A 150 -0.11 -16.47 4.20
N ALA A 151 1.17 -16.09 4.07
CA ALA A 151 1.56 -14.74 3.71
C ALA A 151 1.07 -14.34 2.32
N ILE A 152 1.32 -15.17 1.31
CA ILE A 152 0.90 -14.85 -0.06
C ILE A 152 -0.62 -14.83 -0.22
N GLU A 153 -1.33 -15.73 0.47
CA GLU A 153 -2.79 -15.71 0.49
C GLU A 153 -3.33 -14.45 1.17
N PHE A 154 -2.77 -14.07 2.32
CA PHE A 154 -3.12 -12.83 3.02
C PHE A 154 -2.88 -11.60 2.13
N VAL A 155 -1.70 -11.50 1.52
CA VAL A 155 -1.36 -10.35 0.66
C VAL A 155 -2.30 -10.28 -0.53
N ARG A 156 -2.56 -11.40 -1.20
CA ARG A 156 -3.48 -11.47 -2.33
C ARG A 156 -4.88 -11.05 -1.94
N ASN A 157 -5.46 -11.67 -0.91
CA ASN A 157 -6.84 -11.41 -0.51
C ASN A 157 -7.03 -9.99 0.01
N SER A 158 -6.05 -9.45 0.75
CA SER A 158 -6.12 -8.09 1.27
C SER A 158 -5.95 -7.05 0.15
N THR A 159 -4.99 -7.26 -0.75
CA THR A 159 -4.75 -6.35 -1.88
C THR A 159 -5.98 -6.25 -2.78
N THR A 160 -6.59 -7.38 -3.15
CA THR A 160 -7.81 -7.39 -3.98
C THR A 160 -8.98 -6.74 -3.25
N THR A 161 -9.15 -7.03 -1.96
CA THR A 161 -10.20 -6.39 -1.14
C THR A 161 -10.03 -4.88 -1.11
N TYR A 162 -8.81 -4.37 -0.96
CA TYR A 162 -8.53 -2.95 -0.88
C TYR A 162 -8.86 -2.26 -2.21
N ILE A 163 -8.42 -2.84 -3.33
CA ILE A 163 -8.74 -2.34 -4.67
C ILE A 163 -10.26 -2.29 -4.89
N LEU A 164 -10.99 -3.38 -4.58
CA LEU A 164 -12.45 -3.39 -4.75
C LEU A 164 -13.19 -2.36 -3.88
N LYS A 165 -12.57 -1.92 -2.77
CA LYS A 165 -13.15 -0.93 -1.88
C LYS A 165 -12.98 0.52 -2.37
N THR A 166 -12.18 0.79 -3.39
CA THR A 166 -12.11 2.15 -3.99
C THR A 166 -13.41 2.55 -4.66
N LYS A 167 -14.13 1.60 -5.28
CA LYS A 167 -15.45 1.81 -5.91
C LYS A 167 -16.49 2.40 -4.95
N GLU A 168 -16.43 1.98 -3.69
CA GLU A 168 -17.35 2.37 -2.62
C GLU A 168 -16.63 3.20 -1.55
N HIS A 169 -15.65 4.01 -1.97
CA HIS A 169 -14.74 4.72 -1.07
C HIS A 169 -15.43 5.41 0.09
N LEU A 170 -16.44 6.23 -0.22
CA LEU A 170 -17.16 7.05 0.75
C LEU A 170 -18.22 6.28 1.55
N SER A 171 -18.51 5.03 1.18
CA SER A 171 -19.41 4.14 1.92
C SER A 171 -18.68 3.36 3.03
N VAL A 172 -17.34 3.38 3.02
CA VAL A 172 -16.56 2.81 4.12
C VAL A 172 -16.54 3.81 5.28
N GLU A 173 -17.20 3.43 6.38
CA GLU A 173 -17.33 4.30 7.56
C GLU A 173 -15.99 4.45 8.30
N PRO A 174 -15.64 5.66 8.74
CA PRO A 174 -14.46 5.86 9.57
C PRO A 174 -14.62 5.17 10.93
N LYS A 175 -13.50 4.77 11.55
CA LYS A 175 -13.50 4.15 12.90
C LYS A 175 -14.10 5.08 13.97
N GLN A 176 -13.99 6.39 13.75
CA GLN A 176 -14.54 7.41 14.61
C GLN A 176 -14.90 8.65 13.78
N PRO A 177 -15.99 9.36 14.15
CA PRO A 177 -16.28 10.66 13.56
C PRO A 177 -15.22 11.67 14.01
N LEU A 178 -14.70 12.44 13.07
CA LEU A 178 -13.77 13.53 13.29
C LEU A 178 -14.42 14.85 12.87
N HIS A 179 -13.99 15.94 13.48
CA HIS A 179 -14.50 17.27 13.19
C HIS A 179 -13.36 18.24 12.96
N LEU A 180 -13.49 19.06 11.91
CA LEU A 180 -12.57 20.16 11.69
C LEU A 180 -12.75 21.22 12.79
N PRO A 181 -11.66 21.87 13.23
CA PRO A 181 -11.74 23.05 14.10
C PRO A 181 -12.59 24.15 13.48
N SER A 182 -13.29 24.93 14.31
CA SER A 182 -14.22 25.97 13.85
C SER A 182 -13.53 27.13 13.13
N SER A 183 -12.23 27.35 13.35
CA SER A 183 -11.44 28.37 12.66
C SER A 183 -10.55 27.75 11.58
N PRO A 184 -10.55 28.28 10.33
CA PRO A 184 -9.63 27.82 9.28
C PRO A 184 -8.17 27.96 9.71
N ALA A 185 -7.83 29.04 10.42
CA ALA A 185 -6.48 29.27 10.92
C ALA A 185 -6.06 28.18 11.93
N GLU A 186 -6.98 27.68 12.75
CA GLU A 186 -6.75 26.55 13.65
C GLU A 186 -6.61 25.24 12.88
N ALA A 187 -7.44 24.99 11.87
CA ALA A 187 -7.36 23.78 11.05
C ALA A 187 -5.99 23.67 10.34
N PHE A 188 -5.54 24.74 9.68
CA PHE A 188 -4.24 24.76 9.01
C PHE A 188 -3.07 24.68 10.01
N THR A 189 -3.15 25.37 11.15
CA THR A 189 -2.08 25.28 12.17
C THR A 189 -2.05 23.94 12.90
N LEU A 190 -3.17 23.25 13.07
CA LEU A 190 -3.22 21.93 13.73
C LEU A 190 -2.66 20.84 12.81
N ALA A 191 -2.78 20.99 11.49
CA ALA A 191 -2.11 20.15 10.50
C ALA A 191 -0.58 20.31 10.54
N GLU A 192 -0.08 21.55 10.68
CA GLU A 192 1.36 21.87 10.68
C GLU A 192 2.02 21.63 12.05
N ARG A 193 1.32 21.89 13.15
CA ARG A 193 1.85 21.67 14.50
C ARG A 193 1.67 20.22 14.86
N GLY A 194 2.76 19.56 15.25
CA GLY A 194 2.83 18.16 15.70
C GLY A 194 1.94 17.75 16.89
N VAL A 195 0.87 18.48 17.21
CA VAL A 195 -0.26 18.05 18.05
C VAL A 195 -0.91 16.78 17.48
N VAL A 196 -0.85 16.60 16.15
CA VAL A 196 -1.19 15.32 15.49
C VAL A 196 -0.45 14.16 16.16
N SER A 197 0.83 14.32 16.53
CA SER A 197 1.64 13.26 17.14
C SER A 197 1.04 12.72 18.45
N ALA A 198 0.46 13.57 19.29
CA ALA A 198 -0.08 13.16 20.59
C ALA A 198 -1.44 12.45 20.48
N VAL A 199 -2.28 12.82 19.49
CA VAL A 199 -3.56 12.14 19.24
C VAL A 199 -3.36 10.85 18.44
N VAL A 200 -2.37 10.83 17.54
CA VAL A 200 -2.05 9.69 16.65
C VAL A 200 -1.42 8.50 17.39
N GLN A 201 -0.82 8.70 18.56
CA GLN A 201 -0.17 7.61 19.32
C GLN A 201 -1.13 6.57 19.92
N GLN A 202 -2.42 6.59 19.58
CA GLN A 202 -3.41 5.60 19.98
C GLN A 202 -3.84 4.68 18.82
N SER A 203 -3.36 3.43 18.87
CA SER A 203 -3.64 2.33 17.93
C SER A 203 -3.24 2.62 16.48
N ARG A 204 -2.66 1.63 15.80
CA ARG A 204 -2.37 1.76 14.37
C ARG A 204 -3.65 2.02 13.59
N ASP A 205 -3.58 2.92 12.62
CA ASP A 205 -4.69 3.18 11.71
C ASP A 205 -5.10 1.88 11.01
N ASP A 206 -6.38 1.81 10.61
CA ASP A 206 -6.82 0.73 9.75
C ASP A 206 -6.08 0.82 8.40
N PRO A 207 -5.35 -0.21 7.95
CA PRO A 207 -4.62 -0.07 6.69
C PRO A 207 -5.54 0.07 5.48
N LEU A 208 -6.79 -0.41 5.55
CA LEU A 208 -7.78 -0.12 4.51
C LEU A 208 -8.11 1.38 4.50
N HIS A 209 -8.28 2.00 5.66
CA HIS A 209 -8.57 3.43 5.76
C HIS A 209 -7.38 4.27 5.29
N VAL A 210 -6.15 3.87 5.61
CA VAL A 210 -4.93 4.49 5.09
C VAL A 210 -4.91 4.43 3.57
N PHE A 211 -5.15 3.25 2.99
CA PHE A 211 -5.17 3.08 1.53
C PHE A 211 -6.24 3.95 0.86
N LEU A 212 -7.46 3.95 1.39
CA LEU A 212 -8.53 4.80 0.88
C LEU A 212 -8.16 6.29 1.01
N ASP A 213 -7.63 6.73 2.14
CA ASP A 213 -7.22 8.14 2.28
C ASP A 213 -6.11 8.53 1.30
N LEU A 214 -5.18 7.62 0.99
CA LEU A 214 -4.15 7.80 -0.02
C LEU A 214 -4.72 7.99 -1.44
N ASP A 215 -5.82 7.30 -1.75
CA ASP A 215 -6.57 7.43 -3.01
C ASP A 215 -7.14 8.84 -3.20
N LEU A 216 -7.74 9.40 -2.15
CA LEU A 216 -8.26 10.77 -2.18
C LEU A 216 -7.22 11.85 -1.88
N ALA A 217 -5.97 11.52 -1.64
CA ALA A 217 -4.99 12.47 -1.12
C ALA A 217 -4.77 13.69 -2.05
N ILE A 218 -4.98 13.52 -3.35
CA ILE A 218 -4.86 14.61 -4.32
C ILE A 218 -5.89 15.73 -4.09
N LEU A 219 -7.07 15.41 -3.56
CA LEU A 219 -8.11 16.41 -3.29
C LEU A 219 -7.63 17.43 -2.25
N GLY A 220 -6.94 16.95 -1.22
CA GLY A 220 -6.39 17.75 -0.13
C GLY A 220 -5.04 18.40 -0.42
N HIS A 221 -4.64 18.54 -1.68
CA HIS A 221 -3.38 19.19 -2.01
C HIS A 221 -3.34 20.64 -1.45
N PRO A 222 -2.28 21.02 -0.72
CA PRO A 222 -2.26 22.31 -0.01
C PRO A 222 -2.22 23.52 -0.95
N ASP A 223 -1.62 23.37 -2.13
CA ASP A 223 -1.65 24.35 -3.20
C ASP A 223 -2.82 24.06 -4.17
N ALA A 224 -3.79 24.98 -4.22
CA ALA A 224 -4.99 24.89 -5.05
C ALA A 224 -4.70 24.97 -6.56
N ASP A 225 -3.63 25.68 -6.96
CA ASP A 225 -3.24 25.74 -8.38
C ASP A 225 -2.68 24.40 -8.85
N THR A 226 -1.85 23.76 -8.02
CA THR A 226 -1.39 22.40 -8.27
C THR A 226 -2.55 21.40 -8.33
N TYR A 227 -3.54 21.47 -7.42
CA TYR A 227 -4.76 20.67 -7.50
C TYR A 227 -5.45 20.85 -8.86
N ARG A 228 -5.73 22.10 -9.25
CA ARG A 228 -6.41 22.41 -10.50
C ARG A 228 -5.66 21.86 -11.71
N HIS A 229 -4.37 22.19 -11.83
CA HIS A 229 -3.59 21.89 -13.03
C HIS A 229 -3.15 20.43 -13.14
N ARG A 230 -2.94 19.74 -12.02
CA ARG A 230 -2.51 18.33 -12.03
C ARG A 230 -3.66 17.35 -11.96
N TYR A 231 -4.81 17.74 -11.43
CA TYR A 231 -5.93 16.84 -11.23
C TYR A 231 -7.15 17.27 -12.04
N ALA A 232 -7.76 18.42 -11.74
CA ALA A 232 -9.01 18.83 -12.39
C ALA A 232 -8.88 18.96 -13.93
N ASP A 233 -7.79 19.58 -14.40
CA ASP A 233 -7.52 19.73 -15.84
C ASP A 233 -7.32 18.36 -16.54
N ASN A 234 -6.77 17.37 -15.84
CA ASN A 234 -6.57 16.03 -16.39
C ASN A 234 -7.89 15.26 -16.48
N ILE A 235 -8.74 15.35 -15.45
CA ILE A 235 -10.11 14.81 -15.50
C ILE A 235 -10.88 15.43 -16.66
N GLN A 236 -10.77 16.74 -16.89
CA GLN A 236 -11.39 17.38 -18.05
C GLN A 236 -10.90 16.81 -19.40
N ARG A 237 -9.61 16.55 -19.54
CA ARG A 237 -9.03 15.99 -20.78
C ARG A 237 -9.52 14.56 -21.02
N GLU A 238 -9.61 13.78 -19.96
CA GLU A 238 -10.10 12.40 -20.03
C GLU A 238 -11.54 12.33 -20.54
N TYR A 239 -12.41 13.20 -20.02
CA TYR A 239 -13.81 13.28 -20.40
C TYR A 239 -14.09 14.20 -21.60
N SER A 240 -13.06 14.61 -22.36
CA SER A 240 -13.21 15.56 -23.48
C SER A 240 -14.06 15.04 -24.64
N HIS A 241 -14.35 13.74 -24.66
CA HIS A 241 -15.23 13.09 -25.63
C HIS A 241 -16.72 13.39 -25.36
N TYR A 242 -17.07 13.88 -24.17
CA TYR A 242 -18.41 14.40 -23.88
C TYR A 242 -18.53 15.88 -24.25
N PRO A 243 -19.73 16.34 -24.64
CA PRO A 243 -19.99 17.78 -24.82
C PRO A 243 -19.64 18.58 -23.56
N ARG A 244 -19.10 19.79 -23.75
CA ARG A 244 -18.61 20.62 -22.64
C ARG A 244 -19.66 20.86 -21.55
N ALA A 245 -20.88 21.22 -21.95
CA ALA A 245 -21.97 21.46 -21.01
C ALA A 245 -22.32 20.23 -20.15
N ASP A 246 -22.28 19.03 -20.75
CA ASP A 246 -22.57 17.78 -20.04
C ASP A 246 -21.47 17.45 -19.04
N PHE A 247 -20.20 17.61 -19.41
CA PHE A 247 -19.06 17.48 -18.49
C PHE A 247 -19.18 18.44 -17.30
N LEU A 248 -19.39 19.73 -17.57
CA LEU A 248 -19.47 20.75 -16.52
C LEU A 248 -20.58 20.43 -15.51
N LYS A 249 -21.78 20.10 -16.02
CA LYS A 249 -22.92 19.70 -15.19
C LYS A 249 -22.63 18.42 -14.39
N GLY A 250 -22.08 17.40 -15.04
CA GLY A 250 -21.78 16.11 -14.43
C GLY A 250 -20.74 16.24 -13.32
N ARG A 251 -19.62 16.92 -13.59
CA ARG A 251 -18.52 17.11 -12.63
C ARG A 251 -18.94 17.98 -11.44
N ALA A 252 -19.64 19.09 -11.68
CA ALA A 252 -20.16 19.92 -10.60
C ALA A 252 -21.19 19.17 -9.75
N GLY A 253 -22.06 18.38 -10.38
CA GLY A 253 -23.01 17.51 -9.69
C GLY A 253 -22.32 16.47 -8.81
N PHE A 254 -21.33 15.76 -9.35
CA PHE A 254 -20.54 14.78 -8.62
C PHE A 254 -19.88 15.39 -7.38
N LEU A 255 -19.15 16.51 -7.53
CA LEU A 255 -18.48 17.16 -6.40
C LEU A 255 -19.46 17.69 -5.35
N ASN A 256 -20.64 18.16 -5.75
CA ASN A 256 -21.67 18.58 -4.81
C ASN A 256 -22.25 17.41 -4.01
N VAL A 257 -22.45 16.24 -4.62
CA VAL A 257 -22.86 15.01 -3.90
C VAL A 257 -21.73 14.55 -2.97
N PHE A 258 -20.50 14.50 -3.49
CA PHE A 258 -19.30 14.15 -2.74
C PHE A 258 -19.13 15.04 -1.49
N ALA A 259 -19.43 16.34 -1.60
CA ALA A 259 -19.32 17.30 -0.50
C ALA A 259 -20.37 17.12 0.62
N GLN A 260 -21.43 16.37 0.39
CA GLN A 260 -22.44 16.06 1.41
C GLN A 260 -21.94 15.04 2.44
N HIS A 261 -20.89 14.27 2.12
CA HIS A 261 -20.29 13.37 3.09
C HIS A 261 -19.63 14.18 4.22
N PRO A 262 -19.91 13.87 5.50
CA PRO A 262 -19.45 14.67 6.64
C PRO A 262 -17.95 14.56 6.89
N GLN A 263 -17.32 13.49 6.42
CA GLN A 263 -15.90 13.19 6.58
C GLN A 263 -15.42 12.43 5.34
N TRP A 264 -14.38 12.94 4.67
CA TRP A 264 -13.84 12.31 3.47
C TRP A 264 -12.68 11.37 3.80
N TYR A 265 -11.78 11.84 4.66
CA TYR A 265 -10.62 11.07 5.12
C TYR A 265 -10.93 10.34 6.44
N LYS A 266 -10.61 9.06 6.50
CA LYS A 266 -11.03 8.12 7.55
C LYS A 266 -10.06 8.06 8.73
N THR A 267 -8.79 8.27 8.48
CA THR A 267 -7.74 8.27 9.51
C THR A 267 -7.57 9.67 10.10
N PRO A 268 -7.30 9.80 11.40
CA PRO A 268 -6.94 11.09 12.00
C PRO A 268 -5.76 11.75 11.29
N TYR A 269 -4.78 10.96 10.85
CA TYR A 269 -3.61 11.47 10.12
C TYR A 269 -4.00 12.26 8.87
N PHE A 270 -4.73 11.64 7.94
CA PHE A 270 -5.10 12.30 6.70
C PHE A 270 -6.21 13.33 6.91
N PHE A 271 -7.16 13.09 7.82
CA PHE A 271 -8.25 14.02 8.09
C PHE A 271 -7.75 15.40 8.50
N TYR A 272 -6.91 15.49 9.54
CA TYR A 272 -6.45 16.78 10.02
C TYR A 272 -5.52 17.48 9.03
N ARG A 273 -4.87 16.75 8.13
CA ARG A 273 -3.96 17.31 7.11
C ARG A 273 -4.66 17.75 5.84
N LEU A 274 -5.65 16.99 5.38
CA LEU A 274 -6.16 17.09 4.02
C LEU A 274 -7.60 17.55 3.93
N GLU A 275 -8.46 17.28 4.92
CA GLU A 275 -9.91 17.51 4.83
C GLU A 275 -10.25 18.98 4.53
N ALA A 276 -9.61 19.92 5.23
CA ALA A 276 -9.86 21.35 5.06
C ALA A 276 -9.47 21.83 3.65
N HIS A 277 -8.28 21.43 3.17
CA HIS A 277 -7.82 21.73 1.81
C HIS A 277 -8.72 21.07 0.76
N ALA A 278 -9.12 19.81 0.97
CA ALA A 278 -9.94 19.06 0.03
C ALA A 278 -11.30 19.70 -0.18
N ARG A 279 -11.97 20.08 0.91
CA ARG A 279 -13.25 20.79 0.86
C ARG A 279 -13.12 22.14 0.19
N HIS A 280 -12.05 22.89 0.48
CA HIS A 280 -11.79 24.17 -0.18
C HIS A 280 -11.59 24.01 -1.69
N ASN A 281 -10.72 23.09 -2.10
CA ASN A 281 -10.38 22.84 -3.49
C ASN A 281 -11.61 22.41 -4.31
N ALA A 282 -12.38 21.45 -3.81
CA ALA A 282 -13.61 21.00 -4.46
C ALA A 282 -14.65 22.13 -4.56
N ALA A 283 -14.80 22.96 -3.53
CA ALA A 283 -15.72 24.09 -3.56
C ALA A 283 -15.32 25.15 -4.60
N GLN A 284 -14.02 25.45 -4.75
CA GLN A 284 -13.53 26.35 -5.80
C GLN A 284 -13.73 25.76 -7.20
N GLU A 285 -13.53 24.45 -7.35
CA GLU A 285 -13.79 23.76 -8.61
C GLU A 285 -15.28 23.84 -8.99
N VAL A 286 -16.19 23.50 -8.07
CA VAL A 286 -17.65 23.61 -8.29
C VAL A 286 -18.05 25.02 -8.71
N LYS A 287 -17.51 26.05 -8.04
CA LYS A 287 -17.78 27.46 -8.36
C LYS A 287 -17.35 27.78 -9.80
N THR A 288 -16.16 27.35 -10.19
CA THR A 288 -15.61 27.57 -11.54
C THR A 288 -16.43 26.86 -12.61
N LEU A 289 -16.74 25.58 -12.40
CA LEU A 289 -17.54 24.77 -13.32
C LEU A 289 -18.95 25.33 -13.51
N THR A 290 -19.57 25.81 -12.43
CA THR A 290 -20.93 26.38 -12.48
C THR A 290 -20.97 27.71 -13.22
N ALA A 291 -19.96 28.56 -13.03
CA ALA A 291 -19.83 29.82 -13.77
C ALA A 291 -19.67 29.56 -15.27
N GLU A 292 -18.77 28.64 -15.63
CA GLU A 292 -18.56 28.29 -17.04
C GLU A 292 -19.79 27.63 -17.68
N LEU A 293 -20.53 26.81 -16.94
CA LEU A 293 -21.76 26.19 -17.44
C LEU A 293 -22.81 27.24 -17.81
N ALA A 294 -22.95 28.29 -16.98
CA ALA A 294 -23.85 29.39 -17.27
C ALA A 294 -23.44 30.13 -18.56
N ASP A 295 -22.14 30.38 -18.76
CA ASP A 295 -21.64 31.04 -19.96
C ASP A 295 -21.90 30.21 -21.23
N VAL A 296 -21.67 28.89 -21.16
CA VAL A 296 -21.92 27.97 -22.28
C VAL A 296 -23.41 27.92 -22.64
N GLN A 297 -24.30 27.91 -21.64
CA GLN A 297 -25.75 27.90 -21.85
C GLN A 297 -26.30 29.24 -22.38
N MET A 298 -25.65 30.36 -22.07
CA MET A 298 -26.02 31.67 -22.60
C MET A 298 -25.54 31.89 -24.04
N ALA A 299 -24.50 31.18 -24.46
CA ALA A 299 -23.94 31.26 -25.81
C ALA A 299 -24.63 30.32 -26.82
N SER A 300 -25.35 29.30 -26.34
CA SER A 300 -26.13 28.33 -27.16
C SER A 300 -27.53 28.83 -27.46
#